data_AF-A0A7T0LMD0-F1
#
_entry.id   AF-A0A7T0LMD0-F1
#
_cell.length_a   1.000
_cell.length_b   1.000
_cell.length_c   1.000
_cell.angle_alpha   90.00
_cell.angle_beta   90.00
_cell.angle_gamma   90.00
#
_symmetry.space_group_name_H-M   'P 1'
#
loop_
_entity.id
_entity.type
_entity.pdbx_description
1 polymer ?
#
loop_
_entity_poly.entity_id
_entity_poly.type
_entity_poly.pdbx_seq_one_letter_code
_entity_poly.pdbx_strand_id
1 'polypeptide(L)'
;MSEGTEEFAISMRGYDRAQVDQRIESLTRSLAEARREVGSLDQRALTLAGELAEAQRRLREADKPTYSGLGSRIEQLLRSAEEQSASILSKATSEADALAARAAANASRVSERATSEAATLLADARREAAELRSNAEAEASTVLSNARSRADELIGSAERQAAQVAADATSQATTTTAGAEREAELLLAQARKSAAEIRVSSEREAARTREEATAEAESLRSSSTSEATGLLERARAEASTLLDNARTESETLRRQAQDMADAARAEATELRHQASLEIAAAHEAAATEDSRAHDETAARVREMNEEARSQAAEAEARLQEAVDRAESVRMQTDAAARARQEEAEQQAEELLRQARTEAEALVEDARVNAEARIVAATRQVEELERQRDSVAGYLEEMRGVLGAAGAQVQVYSDAITEVADGTEQTQEAEQTDSEAPAPAQPKK
;
A
#
# COMPACT_ATOMS: atom_id res chain seq x y z
N MET A 1 -201.22 -93.71 101.12
CA MET A 1 -200.71 -95.09 101.27
C MET A 1 -201.89 -96.01 101.52
N SER A 2 -201.94 -97.17 100.89
CA SER A 2 -202.97 -98.19 101.08
C SER A 2 -202.51 -99.19 102.14
N GLU A 3 -203.26 -99.35 103.23
CA GLU A 3 -203.02 -100.43 104.20
C GLU A 3 -203.69 -101.72 103.72
N GLY A 4 -202.96 -102.46 102.88
CA GLY A 4 -203.28 -103.86 102.58
C GLY A 4 -202.79 -104.75 103.72
N THR A 5 -203.70 -105.34 104.48
CA THR A 5 -203.39 -106.43 105.43
C THR A 5 -203.23 -107.74 104.66
N GLU A 6 -202.00 -108.02 104.24
CA GLU A 6 -201.63 -109.34 103.71
C GLU A 6 -201.37 -110.32 104.87
N GLU A 7 -201.91 -111.53 104.77
CA GLU A 7 -202.01 -112.48 105.89
C GLU A 7 -200.74 -113.33 106.07
N PHE A 8 -200.36 -113.58 107.33
CA PHE A 8 -199.26 -114.48 107.68
C PHE A 8 -199.67 -115.94 107.62
N ALA A 9 -198.82 -116.81 107.07
CA ALA A 9 -199.02 -118.26 107.10
C ALA A 9 -199.02 -118.80 108.54
N ILE A 10 -199.80 -119.86 108.79
CA ILE A 10 -199.98 -120.44 110.13
C ILE A 10 -199.34 -121.83 110.20
N SER A 11 -198.48 -122.01 111.19
CA SER A 11 -197.86 -123.28 111.57
C SER A 11 -198.55 -123.87 112.82
N MET A 12 -198.26 -125.13 113.12
CA MET A 12 -198.84 -125.87 114.24
C MET A 12 -198.46 -125.25 115.60
N ARG A 13 -199.31 -124.32 116.07
CA ARG A 13 -199.23 -123.50 117.30
C ARG A 13 -198.54 -122.12 117.16
N GLY A 14 -198.51 -121.51 115.97
CA GLY A 14 -198.12 -120.09 115.81
C GLY A 14 -198.08 -119.61 114.35
N TYR A 15 -197.95 -118.29 114.13
CA TYR A 15 -197.63 -117.73 112.81
C TYR A 15 -196.24 -118.20 112.33
N ASP A 16 -196.00 -118.21 111.02
CA ASP A 16 -194.67 -118.47 110.47
C ASP A 16 -193.69 -117.38 110.90
N ARG A 17 -192.77 -117.79 111.79
CA ARG A 17 -191.74 -116.94 112.36
C ARG A 17 -190.83 -116.33 111.30
N ALA A 18 -190.50 -117.03 110.22
CA ALA A 18 -189.65 -116.47 109.17
C ALA A 18 -190.34 -115.30 108.45
N GLN A 19 -191.63 -115.44 108.18
CA GLN A 19 -192.45 -114.43 107.52
C GLN A 19 -192.72 -113.22 108.43
N VAL A 20 -192.95 -113.46 109.73
CA VAL A 20 -193.12 -112.42 110.75
C VAL A 20 -191.81 -111.66 111.01
N ASP A 21 -190.69 -112.36 111.23
CA ASP A 21 -189.38 -111.72 111.49
C ASP A 21 -188.97 -110.84 110.28
N GLN A 22 -189.17 -111.31 109.05
CA GLN A 22 -188.89 -110.53 107.83
C GLN A 22 -189.81 -109.31 107.66
N ARG A 23 -191.08 -109.39 108.09
CA ARG A 23 -192.01 -108.24 108.08
C ARG A 23 -191.71 -107.24 109.20
N ILE A 24 -191.30 -107.70 110.38
CA ILE A 24 -190.82 -106.84 111.47
C ILE A 24 -189.55 -106.11 111.02
N GLU A 25 -188.64 -106.77 110.30
CA GLU A 25 -187.44 -106.10 109.76
C GLU A 25 -187.81 -105.04 108.70
N SER A 26 -188.74 -105.35 107.79
CA SER A 26 -189.31 -104.41 106.80
C SER A 26 -189.90 -103.15 107.46
N LEU A 27 -190.68 -103.32 108.53
CA LEU A 27 -191.28 -102.21 109.28
C LEU A 27 -190.25 -101.45 110.13
N THR A 28 -189.24 -102.14 110.66
CA THR A 28 -188.17 -101.51 111.45
C THR A 28 -187.26 -100.65 110.56
N ARG A 29 -186.93 -101.11 109.35
CA ARG A 29 -186.16 -100.34 108.36
C ARG A 29 -186.91 -99.09 107.94
N SER A 30 -188.19 -99.19 107.57
CA SER A 30 -189.00 -98.03 107.14
C SER A 30 -189.29 -97.05 108.29
N LEU A 31 -189.44 -97.52 109.53
CA LEU A 31 -189.50 -96.65 110.72
C LEU A 31 -188.17 -95.90 110.96
N ALA A 32 -187.03 -96.55 110.76
CA ALA A 32 -185.72 -95.91 110.89
C ALA A 32 -185.43 -94.89 109.78
N GLU A 33 -185.92 -95.15 108.57
CA GLU A 33 -185.82 -94.26 107.41
C GLU A 33 -186.67 -93.00 107.59
N ALA A 34 -187.96 -93.15 107.96
CA ALA A 34 -188.84 -92.03 108.28
C ALA A 34 -188.30 -91.16 109.44
N ARG A 35 -187.67 -91.78 110.46
CA ARG A 35 -187.02 -91.05 111.57
C ARG A 35 -185.80 -90.23 111.12
N ARG A 36 -185.03 -90.72 110.14
CA ARG A 36 -183.93 -89.95 109.53
C ARG A 36 -184.45 -88.78 108.70
N GLU A 37 -185.53 -88.99 107.94
CA GLU A 37 -186.15 -87.94 107.14
C GLU A 37 -186.68 -86.79 108.01
N VAL A 38 -187.44 -87.10 109.08
CA VAL A 38 -187.90 -86.11 110.07
C VAL A 38 -186.73 -85.34 110.68
N GLY A 39 -185.67 -86.02 111.14
CA GLY A 39 -184.48 -85.35 111.68
C GLY A 39 -183.79 -84.41 110.68
N SER A 40 -183.79 -84.76 109.38
CA SER A 40 -183.26 -83.90 108.32
C SER A 40 -184.13 -82.65 108.05
N LEU A 41 -185.44 -82.75 108.28
CA LEU A 41 -186.39 -81.65 108.14
C LEU A 41 -186.30 -80.70 109.34
N ASP A 42 -186.21 -81.22 110.57
CA ASP A 42 -185.98 -80.40 111.78
C ASP A 42 -184.66 -79.62 111.69
N GLN A 43 -183.59 -80.26 111.22
CA GLN A 43 -182.30 -79.58 111.05
C GLN A 43 -182.35 -78.48 109.98
N ARG A 44 -183.12 -78.67 108.90
CA ARG A 44 -183.38 -77.62 107.89
C ARG A 44 -184.25 -76.47 108.42
N ALA A 45 -185.26 -76.78 109.23
CA ALA A 45 -186.10 -75.78 109.88
C ALA A 45 -185.29 -74.88 110.83
N LEU A 46 -184.34 -75.47 111.58
CA LEU A 46 -183.43 -74.72 112.45
C LEU A 46 -182.51 -73.76 111.67
N THR A 47 -181.94 -74.17 110.53
CA THR A 47 -181.14 -73.26 109.68
C THR A 47 -181.97 -72.11 109.12
N LEU A 48 -183.18 -72.39 108.60
CA LEU A 48 -184.07 -71.37 108.05
C LEU A 48 -184.56 -70.38 109.13
N ALA A 49 -184.79 -70.85 110.35
CA ALA A 49 -185.12 -69.98 111.48
C ALA A 49 -183.95 -69.05 111.87
N GLY A 50 -182.71 -69.53 111.78
CA GLY A 50 -181.50 -68.73 111.98
C GLY A 50 -181.34 -67.64 110.92
N GLU A 51 -181.42 -68.01 109.64
CA GLU A 51 -181.35 -67.06 108.52
C GLU A 51 -182.45 -65.99 108.60
N LEU A 52 -183.67 -66.37 108.97
CA LEU A 52 -184.80 -65.45 109.10
C LEU A 52 -184.63 -64.49 110.29
N ALA A 53 -184.05 -64.94 111.40
CA ALA A 53 -183.69 -64.08 112.52
C ALA A 53 -182.59 -63.07 112.16
N GLU A 54 -181.58 -63.50 111.38
CA GLU A 54 -180.51 -62.60 110.93
C GLU A 54 -181.01 -61.57 109.90
N ALA A 55 -181.87 -61.97 108.97
CA ALA A 55 -182.54 -61.07 108.04
C ALA A 55 -183.42 -60.03 108.78
N GLN A 56 -184.19 -60.45 109.78
CA GLN A 56 -184.97 -59.54 110.61
C GLN A 56 -184.10 -58.54 111.40
N ARG A 57 -182.89 -58.93 111.81
CA ARG A 57 -181.96 -58.00 112.47
C ARG A 57 -181.50 -56.91 111.50
N ARG A 58 -181.05 -57.29 110.29
CA ARG A 58 -180.60 -56.35 109.25
C ARG A 58 -181.70 -55.35 108.86
N LEU A 59 -182.97 -55.78 108.86
CA LEU A 59 -184.11 -54.89 108.59
C LEU A 59 -184.34 -53.85 109.70
N ARG A 60 -184.22 -54.24 110.99
CA ARG A 60 -184.35 -53.32 112.13
C ARG A 60 -183.24 -52.28 112.22
N GLU A 61 -182.08 -52.55 111.63
CA GLU A 61 -180.95 -51.61 111.55
C GLU A 61 -181.13 -50.57 110.42
N ALA A 62 -182.09 -50.75 109.50
CA ALA A 62 -182.37 -49.81 108.41
C ALA A 62 -183.39 -48.70 108.77
N ASP A 63 -184.47 -49.03 109.49
CA ASP A 63 -185.66 -48.17 109.64
C ASP A 63 -185.59 -47.10 110.77
N LYS A 64 -184.40 -46.76 111.30
CA LYS A 64 -184.23 -45.71 112.33
C LYS A 64 -183.01 -44.80 112.11
N PRO A 65 -183.12 -43.75 111.26
CA PRO A 65 -182.04 -42.79 111.05
C PRO A 65 -181.84 -41.85 112.24
N THR A 66 -180.59 -41.58 112.62
CA THR A 66 -180.22 -40.59 113.64
C THR A 66 -179.15 -39.63 113.10
N TYR A 67 -179.40 -38.32 113.18
CA TYR A 67 -178.65 -37.28 112.44
C TYR A 67 -177.26 -36.92 112.97
N SER A 68 -176.65 -37.72 113.86
CA SER A 68 -175.31 -37.47 114.42
C SER A 68 -174.15 -38.01 113.55
N GLY A 69 -174.37 -39.07 112.77
CA GLY A 69 -173.30 -39.75 112.00
C GLY A 69 -172.86 -39.07 110.71
N LEU A 70 -173.48 -37.95 110.31
CA LEU A 70 -173.18 -37.25 109.06
C LEU A 70 -171.87 -36.44 109.12
N GLY A 71 -171.57 -35.84 110.27
CA GLY A 71 -170.31 -35.12 110.48
C GLY A 71 -169.10 -36.05 110.37
N SER A 72 -169.10 -37.14 111.13
CA SER A 72 -168.00 -38.12 111.11
C SER A 72 -167.81 -38.77 109.74
N ARG A 73 -168.88 -38.98 108.94
CA ARG A 73 -168.75 -39.55 107.59
C ARG A 73 -168.21 -38.56 106.57
N ILE A 74 -168.49 -37.26 106.70
CA ILE A 74 -167.89 -36.22 105.85
C ILE A 74 -166.43 -35.98 106.26
N GLU A 75 -166.13 -35.93 107.56
CA GLU A 75 -164.77 -35.88 108.09
C GLU A 75 -163.95 -37.08 107.61
N GLN A 76 -164.49 -38.30 107.70
CA GLN A 76 -163.83 -39.52 107.21
C GLN A 76 -163.62 -39.51 105.68
N LEU A 77 -164.51 -38.89 104.90
CA LEU A 77 -164.36 -38.80 103.44
C LEU A 77 -163.34 -37.73 103.05
N LEU A 78 -163.35 -36.55 103.68
CA LEU A 78 -162.32 -35.52 103.51
C LEU A 78 -160.95 -36.03 103.96
N ARG A 79 -160.87 -36.68 105.12
CA ARG A 79 -159.66 -37.32 105.63
C ARG A 79 -159.17 -38.43 104.71
N SER A 80 -160.06 -39.28 104.18
CA SER A 80 -159.68 -40.29 103.19
C SER A 80 -159.19 -39.64 101.89
N ALA A 81 -159.78 -38.53 101.45
CA ALA A 81 -159.33 -37.78 100.27
C ALA A 81 -158.00 -37.05 100.51
N GLU A 82 -157.74 -36.57 101.73
CA GLU A 82 -156.47 -35.95 102.14
C GLU A 82 -155.36 -36.99 102.30
N GLU A 83 -155.63 -38.12 102.95
CA GLU A 83 -154.72 -39.27 103.05
C GLU A 83 -154.44 -39.87 101.65
N GLN A 84 -155.43 -39.93 100.76
CA GLN A 84 -155.23 -40.29 99.35
C GLN A 84 -154.43 -39.23 98.58
N SER A 85 -154.69 -37.94 98.79
CA SER A 85 -153.96 -36.86 98.11
C SER A 85 -152.51 -36.78 98.56
N ALA A 86 -152.24 -36.92 99.86
CA ALA A 86 -150.90 -37.03 100.42
C ALA A 86 -150.18 -38.29 99.93
N SER A 87 -150.89 -39.42 99.79
CA SER A 87 -150.36 -40.66 99.20
C SER A 87 -150.03 -40.49 97.71
N ILE A 88 -150.91 -39.85 96.92
CA ILE A 88 -150.69 -39.56 95.50
C ILE A 88 -149.53 -38.56 95.32
N LEU A 89 -149.45 -37.51 96.13
CA LEU A 89 -148.34 -36.55 96.10
C LEU A 89 -147.01 -37.21 96.51
N SER A 90 -146.99 -37.96 97.62
CA SER A 90 -145.81 -38.71 98.07
C SER A 90 -145.32 -39.70 97.00
N LYS A 91 -146.26 -40.42 96.37
CA LYS A 91 -145.98 -41.32 95.25
C LYS A 91 -145.46 -40.56 94.02
N ALA A 92 -146.11 -39.46 93.62
CA ALA A 92 -145.71 -38.67 92.46
C ALA A 92 -144.34 -38.01 92.64
N THR A 93 -144.03 -37.50 93.84
CA THR A 93 -142.70 -37.00 94.20
C THR A 93 -141.67 -38.14 94.16
N SER A 94 -141.97 -39.30 94.76
CA SER A 94 -141.09 -40.47 94.70
C SER A 94 -140.84 -40.98 93.27
N GLU A 95 -141.87 -40.97 92.42
CA GLU A 95 -141.76 -41.31 90.99
C GLU A 95 -140.96 -40.25 90.20
N ALA A 96 -141.12 -38.96 90.54
CA ALA A 96 -140.34 -37.87 89.95
C ALA A 96 -138.86 -37.90 90.38
N ASP A 97 -138.57 -38.14 91.66
CA ASP A 97 -137.22 -38.31 92.20
C ASP A 97 -136.55 -39.55 91.60
N ALA A 98 -137.28 -40.67 91.48
CA ALA A 98 -136.80 -41.87 90.81
C ALA A 98 -136.54 -41.63 89.31
N LEU A 99 -137.36 -40.82 88.63
CA LEU A 99 -137.14 -40.42 87.24
C LEU A 99 -135.92 -39.50 87.10
N ALA A 100 -135.77 -38.51 88.00
CA ALA A 100 -134.65 -37.58 88.03
C ALA A 100 -133.32 -38.32 88.31
N ALA A 101 -133.30 -39.24 89.28
CA ALA A 101 -132.16 -40.10 89.56
C ALA A 101 -131.79 -40.99 88.37
N ARG A 102 -132.79 -41.59 87.68
CA ARG A 102 -132.56 -42.35 86.44
C ARG A 102 -132.06 -41.46 85.29
N ALA A 103 -132.54 -40.23 85.17
CA ALA A 103 -132.08 -39.28 84.16
C ALA A 103 -130.64 -38.85 84.41
N ALA A 104 -130.29 -38.50 85.66
CA ALA A 104 -128.94 -38.15 86.08
C ALA A 104 -127.96 -39.32 85.89
N ALA A 105 -128.33 -40.54 86.29
CA ALA A 105 -127.51 -41.73 86.08
C ALA A 105 -127.30 -42.06 84.59
N ASN A 106 -128.32 -41.86 83.75
CA ASN A 106 -128.17 -41.99 82.30
C ASN A 106 -127.28 -40.89 81.70
N ALA A 107 -127.42 -39.64 82.15
CA ALA A 107 -126.58 -38.54 81.70
C ALA A 107 -125.11 -38.75 82.07
N SER A 108 -124.83 -39.20 83.30
CA SER A 108 -123.47 -39.56 83.75
C SER A 108 -122.90 -40.68 82.86
N ARG A 109 -123.63 -41.78 82.70
CA ARG A 109 -123.22 -42.92 81.86
C ARG A 109 -122.99 -42.54 80.39
N VAL A 110 -123.78 -41.62 79.82
CA VAL A 110 -123.57 -41.11 78.46
C VAL A 110 -122.34 -40.19 78.40
N SER A 111 -122.10 -39.36 79.41
CA SER A 111 -120.92 -38.50 79.50
C SER A 111 -119.62 -39.30 79.68
N GLU A 112 -119.63 -40.29 80.58
CA GLU A 112 -118.54 -41.26 80.80
C GLU A 112 -118.23 -42.04 79.52
N ARG A 113 -119.27 -42.49 78.81
CA ARG A 113 -119.11 -43.17 77.51
C ARG A 113 -118.50 -42.24 76.46
N ALA A 114 -119.07 -41.05 76.27
CA ALA A 114 -118.61 -40.10 75.25
C ALA A 114 -117.20 -39.57 75.52
N THR A 115 -116.82 -39.37 76.79
CA THR A 115 -115.45 -38.98 77.17
C THR A 115 -114.47 -40.13 76.99
N SER A 116 -114.86 -41.38 77.27
CA SER A 116 -114.07 -42.58 76.96
C SER A 116 -113.87 -42.75 75.44
N GLU A 117 -114.94 -42.67 74.65
CA GLU A 117 -114.90 -42.77 73.18
C GLU A 117 -114.04 -41.66 72.55
N ALA A 118 -114.16 -40.42 73.05
CA ALA A 118 -113.30 -39.30 72.63
C ALA A 118 -111.83 -39.50 73.06
N ALA A 119 -111.58 -40.06 74.24
CA ALA A 119 -110.21 -40.37 74.69
C ALA A 119 -109.56 -41.46 73.84
N THR A 120 -110.31 -42.52 73.47
CA THR A 120 -109.81 -43.54 72.52
C THR A 120 -109.54 -42.94 71.15
N LEU A 121 -110.47 -42.17 70.57
CA LEU A 121 -110.29 -41.53 69.27
C LEU A 121 -109.07 -40.57 69.24
N LEU A 122 -108.85 -39.82 70.31
CA LEU A 122 -107.67 -38.96 70.46
C LEU A 122 -106.37 -39.76 70.66
N ALA A 123 -106.42 -40.95 71.25
CA ALA A 123 -105.25 -41.83 71.38
C ALA A 123 -104.90 -42.50 70.04
N ASP A 124 -105.90 -43.01 69.32
CA ASP A 124 -105.75 -43.63 68.01
C ASP A 124 -105.24 -42.61 66.97
N ALA A 125 -105.88 -41.44 66.86
CA ALA A 125 -105.43 -40.38 65.95
C ALA A 125 -104.01 -39.86 66.27
N ARG A 126 -103.59 -39.88 67.54
CA ARG A 126 -102.20 -39.56 67.93
C ARG A 126 -101.21 -40.66 67.57
N ARG A 127 -101.62 -41.94 67.64
CA ARG A 127 -100.81 -43.07 67.17
C ARG A 127 -100.64 -43.00 65.64
N GLU A 128 -101.73 -42.86 64.90
CA GLU A 128 -101.72 -42.72 63.43
C GLU A 128 -100.86 -41.53 62.97
N ALA A 129 -100.96 -40.37 63.61
CA ALA A 129 -100.13 -39.20 63.31
C ALA A 129 -98.65 -39.38 63.70
N ALA A 130 -98.33 -40.26 64.65
CA ALA A 130 -96.95 -40.62 65.00
C ALA A 130 -96.36 -41.64 64.02
N GLU A 131 -97.14 -42.65 63.62
CA GLU A 131 -96.77 -43.65 62.61
C GLU A 131 -96.58 -42.99 61.24
N LEU A 132 -97.51 -42.16 60.79
CA LEU A 132 -97.40 -41.41 59.52
C LEU A 132 -96.15 -40.52 59.49
N ARG A 133 -95.85 -39.83 60.60
CA ARG A 133 -94.62 -39.02 60.69
C ARG A 133 -93.37 -39.89 60.67
N SER A 134 -93.33 -40.99 61.43
CA SER A 134 -92.20 -41.91 61.46
C SER A 134 -91.92 -42.54 60.08
N ASN A 135 -92.98 -42.85 59.32
CA ASN A 135 -92.87 -43.36 57.96
C ASN A 135 -92.33 -42.28 57.02
N ALA A 136 -92.88 -41.06 57.05
CA ALA A 136 -92.39 -39.94 56.25
C ALA A 136 -90.93 -39.55 56.56
N GLU A 137 -90.52 -39.61 57.84
CA GLU A 137 -89.13 -39.38 58.28
C GLU A 137 -88.19 -40.49 57.75
N ALA A 138 -88.62 -41.76 57.77
CA ALA A 138 -87.86 -42.88 57.23
C ALA A 138 -87.75 -42.86 55.69
N GLU A 139 -88.84 -42.53 54.99
CA GLU A 139 -88.88 -42.33 53.55
C GLU A 139 -87.97 -41.18 53.12
N ALA A 140 -88.09 -40.00 53.77
CA ALA A 140 -87.25 -38.85 53.49
C ALA A 140 -85.76 -39.14 53.74
N SER A 141 -85.43 -39.83 54.84
CA SER A 141 -84.06 -40.31 55.13
C SER A 141 -83.52 -41.22 54.03
N THR A 142 -84.35 -42.17 53.57
CA THR A 142 -83.99 -43.11 52.49
C THR A 142 -83.78 -42.40 51.15
N VAL A 143 -84.67 -41.48 50.78
CA VAL A 143 -84.56 -40.67 49.57
C VAL A 143 -83.31 -39.78 49.61
N LEU A 144 -83.02 -39.12 50.74
CA LEU A 144 -81.82 -38.31 50.91
C LEU A 144 -80.54 -39.14 50.86
N SER A 145 -80.53 -40.35 51.42
CA SER A 145 -79.40 -41.27 51.32
C SER A 145 -79.14 -41.69 49.88
N ASN A 146 -80.19 -42.12 49.16
CA ASN A 146 -80.09 -42.53 47.75
C ASN A 146 -79.68 -41.37 46.84
N ALA A 147 -80.19 -40.16 47.09
CA ALA A 147 -79.82 -38.96 46.33
C ALA A 147 -78.35 -38.56 46.56
N ARG A 148 -77.82 -38.71 47.78
CA ARG A 148 -76.40 -38.47 48.08
C ARG A 148 -75.50 -39.49 47.39
N SER A 149 -75.75 -40.79 47.59
CA SER A 149 -74.99 -41.86 46.91
C SER A 149 -74.99 -41.67 45.39
N ARG A 150 -76.12 -41.27 44.80
CA ARG A 150 -76.19 -40.99 43.36
C ARG A 150 -75.44 -39.72 42.94
N ALA A 151 -75.39 -38.69 43.78
CA ALA A 151 -74.55 -37.51 43.54
C ALA A 151 -73.06 -37.87 43.60
N ASP A 152 -72.65 -38.66 44.60
CA ASP A 152 -71.26 -39.11 44.78
C ASP A 152 -70.80 -40.03 43.62
N GLU A 153 -71.67 -40.93 43.15
CA GLU A 153 -71.46 -41.71 41.92
C GLU A 153 -71.23 -40.82 40.69
N LEU A 154 -72.09 -39.81 40.50
CA LEU A 154 -72.03 -38.90 39.36
C LEU A 154 -70.77 -38.03 39.41
N ILE A 155 -70.45 -37.44 40.56
CA ILE A 155 -69.23 -36.65 40.78
C ILE A 155 -68.00 -37.52 40.50
N GLY A 156 -67.88 -38.68 41.14
CA GLY A 156 -66.75 -39.58 40.91
C GLY A 156 -66.66 -40.07 39.45
N SER A 157 -67.77 -40.20 38.74
CA SER A 157 -67.76 -40.53 37.30
C SER A 157 -67.25 -39.37 36.45
N ALA A 158 -67.66 -38.13 36.75
CA ALA A 158 -67.21 -36.92 36.07
C ALA A 158 -65.74 -36.61 36.36
N GLU A 159 -65.27 -36.82 37.59
CA GLU A 159 -63.85 -36.71 37.96
C GLU A 159 -62.98 -37.70 37.19
N ARG A 160 -63.41 -38.97 37.08
CA ARG A 160 -62.70 -39.98 36.27
C ARG A 160 -62.69 -39.63 34.79
N GLN A 161 -63.79 -39.10 34.24
CA GLN A 161 -63.85 -38.63 32.85
C GLN A 161 -62.95 -37.41 32.63
N ALA A 162 -62.94 -36.44 33.54
CA ALA A 162 -62.07 -35.26 33.46
C ALA A 162 -60.59 -35.65 33.56
N ALA A 163 -60.23 -36.57 34.46
CA ALA A 163 -58.88 -37.11 34.58
C ALA A 163 -58.43 -37.86 33.31
N GLN A 164 -59.32 -38.66 32.71
CA GLN A 164 -59.06 -39.35 31.44
C GLN A 164 -58.83 -38.34 30.30
N VAL A 165 -59.71 -37.37 30.13
CA VAL A 165 -59.58 -36.32 29.10
C VAL A 165 -58.31 -35.49 29.28
N ALA A 166 -57.93 -35.18 30.53
CA ALA A 166 -56.68 -34.48 30.83
C ALA A 166 -55.43 -35.33 30.50
N ALA A 167 -55.47 -36.65 30.79
CA ALA A 167 -54.39 -37.57 30.45
C ALA A 167 -54.25 -37.75 28.93
N ASP A 168 -55.36 -37.92 28.20
CA ASP A 168 -55.37 -38.04 26.75
C ASP A 168 -54.89 -36.75 26.07
N ALA A 169 -55.34 -35.58 26.53
CA ALA A 169 -54.87 -34.29 26.02
C ALA A 169 -53.37 -34.08 26.30
N THR A 170 -52.88 -34.50 27.46
CA THR A 170 -51.44 -34.44 27.79
C THR A 170 -50.64 -35.37 26.87
N SER A 171 -51.11 -36.60 26.67
CA SER A 171 -50.49 -37.59 25.77
C SER A 171 -50.44 -37.10 24.31
N GLN A 172 -51.53 -36.51 23.81
CA GLN A 172 -51.59 -35.91 22.48
C GLN A 172 -50.66 -34.70 22.35
N ALA A 173 -50.60 -33.83 23.36
CA ALA A 173 -49.67 -32.70 23.38
C ALA A 173 -48.20 -33.17 23.36
N THR A 174 -47.80 -34.10 24.24
CA THR A 174 -46.45 -34.67 24.24
C THR A 174 -46.11 -35.35 22.91
N THR A 175 -47.04 -36.09 22.32
CA THR A 175 -46.83 -36.76 21.02
C THR A 175 -46.67 -35.75 19.89
N THR A 176 -47.46 -34.67 19.89
CA THR A 176 -47.40 -33.60 18.89
C THR A 176 -46.10 -32.81 18.98
N THR A 177 -45.69 -32.40 20.20
CA THR A 177 -44.41 -31.72 20.43
C THR A 177 -43.23 -32.59 20.02
N ALA A 178 -43.18 -33.85 20.46
CA ALA A 178 -42.10 -34.78 20.10
C ALA A 178 -42.08 -35.14 18.59
N GLY A 179 -43.21 -34.99 17.89
CA GLY A 179 -43.27 -35.07 16.43
C GLY A 179 -42.65 -33.84 15.76
N ALA A 180 -43.08 -32.65 16.16
CA ALA A 180 -42.61 -31.38 15.64
C ALA A 180 -41.11 -31.13 15.92
N GLU A 181 -40.62 -31.54 17.09
CA GLU A 181 -39.19 -31.49 17.44
C GLU A 181 -38.34 -32.33 16.47
N ARG A 182 -38.75 -33.58 16.20
CA ARG A 182 -38.06 -34.47 15.25
C ARG A 182 -38.11 -33.93 13.82
N GLU A 183 -39.25 -33.37 13.41
CA GLU A 183 -39.37 -32.73 12.08
C GLU A 183 -38.44 -31.52 11.96
N ALA A 184 -38.39 -30.66 12.99
CA ALA A 184 -37.46 -29.53 13.04
C ALA A 184 -35.99 -29.98 13.04
N GLU A 185 -35.62 -31.03 13.78
CA GLU A 185 -34.28 -31.62 13.75
C GLU A 185 -33.91 -32.16 12.37
N LEU A 186 -34.83 -32.88 11.70
CA LEU A 186 -34.64 -33.40 10.34
C LEU A 186 -34.47 -32.27 9.32
N LEU A 187 -35.30 -31.22 9.39
CA LEU A 187 -35.18 -30.04 8.53
C LEU A 187 -33.87 -29.28 8.77
N LEU A 188 -33.45 -29.12 10.03
CA LEU A 188 -32.16 -28.51 10.38
C LEU A 188 -30.97 -29.36 9.89
N ALA A 189 -31.06 -30.69 9.97
CA ALA A 189 -30.04 -31.60 9.44
C ALA A 189 -29.94 -31.53 7.91
N GLN A 190 -31.09 -31.51 7.21
CA GLN A 190 -31.15 -31.35 5.75
C GLN A 190 -30.61 -29.98 5.30
N ALA A 191 -30.99 -28.89 5.99
CA ALA A 191 -30.50 -27.55 5.70
C ALA A 191 -28.99 -27.43 5.94
N ARG A 192 -28.46 -27.98 7.03
CA ARG A 192 -27.02 -28.05 7.32
C ARG A 192 -26.26 -28.86 6.27
N LYS A 193 -26.82 -29.98 5.82
CA LYS A 193 -26.24 -30.80 4.74
C LYS A 193 -26.18 -30.00 3.43
N SER A 194 -27.30 -29.43 2.99
CA SER A 194 -27.38 -28.63 1.76
C SER A 194 -26.42 -27.44 1.79
N ALA A 195 -26.35 -26.70 2.90
CA ALA A 195 -25.39 -25.61 3.07
C ALA A 195 -23.92 -26.07 3.03
N ALA A 196 -23.61 -27.27 3.53
CA ALA A 196 -22.27 -27.84 3.40
C ALA A 196 -21.95 -28.30 1.98
N GLU A 197 -22.92 -28.90 1.27
CA GLU A 197 -22.78 -29.31 -0.14
C GLU A 197 -22.56 -28.10 -1.07
N ILE A 198 -23.37 -27.04 -0.90
CA ILE A 198 -23.23 -25.75 -1.63
C ILE A 198 -21.87 -25.09 -1.34
N ARG A 199 -21.41 -25.13 -0.09
CA ARG A 199 -20.09 -24.59 0.26
C ARG A 199 -18.97 -25.40 -0.41
N VAL A 200 -19.01 -26.73 -0.34
CA VAL A 200 -17.98 -27.57 -0.98
C VAL A 200 -18.00 -27.48 -2.51
N SER A 201 -19.17 -27.30 -3.14
CA SER A 201 -19.24 -27.08 -4.59
C SER A 201 -18.66 -25.73 -4.99
N SER A 202 -19.02 -24.65 -4.30
CA SER A 202 -18.50 -23.29 -4.58
C SER A 202 -17.02 -23.12 -4.23
N GLU A 203 -16.52 -23.76 -3.16
CA GLU A 203 -15.08 -23.85 -2.84
C GLU A 203 -14.29 -24.54 -3.97
N ARG A 204 -14.84 -25.62 -4.55
CA ARG A 204 -14.23 -26.34 -5.68
C ARG A 204 -14.28 -25.54 -6.99
N GLU A 205 -15.40 -24.90 -7.28
CA GLU A 205 -15.56 -24.04 -8.45
C GLU A 205 -14.59 -22.84 -8.37
N ALA A 206 -14.53 -22.15 -7.23
CA ALA A 206 -13.58 -21.06 -7.00
C ALA A 206 -12.11 -21.53 -6.96
N ALA A 207 -11.81 -22.77 -6.58
CA ALA A 207 -10.47 -23.35 -6.76
C ALA A 207 -10.15 -23.55 -8.24
N ARG A 208 -11.04 -24.23 -8.97
CA ARG A 208 -10.90 -24.51 -10.40
C ARG A 208 -10.72 -23.24 -11.24
N THR A 209 -11.57 -22.23 -11.07
CA THR A 209 -11.46 -20.96 -11.82
C THR A 209 -10.15 -20.21 -11.50
N ARG A 210 -9.59 -20.36 -10.29
CA ARG A 210 -8.26 -19.82 -9.97
C ARG A 210 -7.15 -20.61 -10.67
N GLU A 211 -7.22 -21.94 -10.67
CA GLU A 211 -6.26 -22.79 -11.38
C GLU A 211 -6.27 -22.48 -12.89
N GLU A 212 -7.44 -22.46 -13.51
CA GLU A 212 -7.64 -22.10 -14.93
C GLU A 212 -7.08 -20.69 -15.23
N ALA A 213 -7.43 -19.66 -14.45
CA ALA A 213 -6.91 -18.31 -14.64
C ALA A 213 -5.39 -18.21 -14.42
N THR A 214 -4.80 -18.97 -13.49
CA THR A 214 -3.33 -19.01 -13.32
C THR A 214 -2.63 -19.71 -14.47
N ALA A 215 -3.23 -20.77 -15.04
CA ALA A 215 -2.69 -21.45 -16.21
C ALA A 215 -2.74 -20.56 -17.47
N GLU A 216 -3.83 -19.84 -17.68
CA GLU A 216 -3.95 -18.82 -18.74
C GLU A 216 -2.92 -17.70 -18.57
N ALA A 217 -2.76 -17.16 -17.36
CA ALA A 217 -1.81 -16.10 -17.07
C ALA A 217 -0.34 -16.54 -17.22
N GLU A 218 -0.01 -17.79 -16.93
CA GLU A 218 1.33 -18.35 -17.17
C GLU A 218 1.58 -18.64 -18.65
N SER A 219 0.57 -19.19 -19.36
CA SER A 219 0.61 -19.42 -20.80
C SER A 219 0.85 -18.12 -21.58
N LEU A 220 0.09 -17.06 -21.26
CA LEU A 220 0.24 -15.73 -21.85
C LEU A 220 1.61 -15.11 -21.53
N ARG A 221 2.11 -15.25 -20.30
CA ARG A 221 3.45 -14.75 -19.94
C ARG A 221 4.54 -15.47 -20.72
N SER A 222 4.40 -16.79 -20.88
CA SER A 222 5.33 -17.62 -21.65
C SER A 222 5.32 -17.25 -23.14
N SER A 223 4.15 -17.11 -23.77
CA SER A 223 4.05 -16.71 -25.17
C SER A 223 4.59 -15.31 -25.41
N SER A 224 4.21 -14.31 -24.61
CA SER A 224 4.74 -12.95 -24.73
C SER A 224 6.25 -12.88 -24.45
N THR A 225 6.81 -13.73 -23.59
CA THR A 225 8.27 -13.81 -23.37
C THR A 225 8.98 -14.43 -24.59
N SER A 226 8.39 -15.47 -25.19
CA SER A 226 8.89 -16.09 -26.43
C SER A 226 8.83 -15.12 -27.63
N GLU A 227 7.76 -14.34 -27.74
CA GLU A 227 7.60 -13.29 -28.75
C GLU A 227 8.60 -12.14 -28.54
N ALA A 228 8.76 -11.66 -27.31
CA ALA A 228 9.70 -10.59 -26.97
C ALA A 228 11.16 -11.00 -27.21
N THR A 229 11.55 -12.22 -26.81
CA THR A 229 12.89 -12.75 -27.12
C THR A 229 13.07 -12.98 -28.62
N GLY A 230 12.08 -13.54 -29.32
CA GLY A 230 12.10 -13.68 -30.78
C GLY A 230 12.10 -12.36 -31.55
N LEU A 231 11.60 -11.26 -30.98
CA LEU A 231 11.74 -9.90 -31.52
C LEU A 231 13.14 -9.33 -31.28
N LEU A 232 13.68 -9.51 -30.06
CA LEU A 232 15.04 -9.05 -29.71
C LEU A 232 16.12 -9.74 -30.56
N GLU A 233 16.02 -11.05 -30.79
CA GLU A 233 16.99 -11.77 -31.62
C GLU A 233 16.91 -11.37 -33.11
N ARG A 234 15.71 -11.08 -33.63
CA ARG A 234 15.56 -10.52 -34.99
C ARG A 234 16.19 -9.13 -35.08
N ALA A 235 15.86 -8.23 -34.15
CA ALA A 235 16.45 -6.89 -34.10
C ALA A 235 17.99 -6.92 -33.95
N ARG A 236 18.54 -7.89 -33.20
CA ARG A 236 19.99 -8.14 -33.09
C ARG A 236 20.60 -8.61 -34.40
N ALA A 237 19.97 -9.57 -35.10
CA ALA A 237 20.44 -10.06 -36.39
C ALA A 237 20.38 -8.98 -37.49
N GLU A 238 19.29 -8.20 -37.53
CA GLU A 238 19.12 -7.04 -38.41
C GLU A 238 20.19 -5.97 -38.12
N ALA A 239 20.44 -5.64 -36.85
CA ALA A 239 21.47 -4.69 -36.46
C ALA A 239 22.90 -5.16 -36.78
N SER A 240 23.22 -6.45 -36.60
CA SER A 240 24.51 -7.00 -37.02
C SER A 240 24.67 -6.93 -38.53
N THR A 241 23.65 -7.34 -39.28
CA THR A 241 23.65 -7.29 -40.75
C THR A 241 23.86 -5.84 -41.25
N LEU A 242 23.20 -4.86 -40.63
CA LEU A 242 23.37 -3.44 -40.94
C LEU A 242 24.80 -2.96 -40.63
N LEU A 243 25.38 -3.36 -39.49
CA LEU A 243 26.75 -3.01 -39.11
C LEU A 243 27.79 -3.65 -40.04
N ASP A 244 27.59 -4.90 -40.45
CA ASP A 244 28.52 -5.62 -41.34
C ASP A 244 28.42 -5.13 -42.79
N ASN A 245 27.22 -4.73 -43.24
CA ASN A 245 27.04 -3.99 -44.49
C ASN A 245 27.76 -2.63 -44.44
N ALA A 246 27.55 -1.83 -43.38
CA ALA A 246 28.19 -0.51 -43.23
C ALA A 246 29.73 -0.61 -43.08
N ARG A 247 30.24 -1.66 -42.43
CA ARG A 247 31.68 -2.00 -42.42
C ARG A 247 32.19 -2.30 -43.82
N THR A 248 31.48 -3.13 -44.58
CA THR A 248 31.85 -3.51 -45.94
C THR A 248 31.87 -2.29 -46.87
N GLU A 249 30.86 -1.43 -46.79
CA GLU A 249 30.78 -0.16 -47.52
C GLU A 249 31.90 0.81 -47.10
N SER A 250 32.17 0.95 -45.80
CA SER A 250 33.28 1.76 -45.31
C SER A 250 34.65 1.23 -45.79
N GLU A 251 34.82 -0.09 -45.87
CA GLU A 251 36.02 -0.70 -46.43
C GLU A 251 36.16 -0.52 -47.94
N THR A 252 35.08 -0.65 -48.72
CA THR A 252 35.14 -0.41 -50.17
C THR A 252 35.42 1.05 -50.48
N LEU A 253 34.76 1.99 -49.77
CA LEU A 253 35.06 3.43 -49.87
C LEU A 253 36.51 3.74 -49.46
N ARG A 254 37.03 3.11 -48.39
CA ARG A 254 38.43 3.29 -47.97
C ARG A 254 39.43 2.74 -49.00
N ARG A 255 39.13 1.59 -49.62
CA ARG A 255 39.94 1.03 -50.71
C ARG A 255 39.91 1.96 -51.92
N GLN A 256 38.73 2.34 -52.41
CA GLN A 256 38.56 3.30 -53.53
C GLN A 256 39.30 4.61 -53.28
N ALA A 257 39.18 5.20 -52.08
CA ALA A 257 39.91 6.43 -51.73
C ALA A 257 41.43 6.24 -51.70
N GLN A 258 41.91 5.06 -51.30
CA GLN A 258 43.33 4.73 -51.34
C GLN A 258 43.82 4.45 -52.78
N ASP A 259 43.07 3.69 -53.58
CA ASP A 259 43.35 3.43 -54.99
C ASP A 259 43.40 4.75 -55.78
N MET A 260 42.48 5.69 -55.53
CA MET A 260 42.51 7.05 -56.07
C MET A 260 43.72 7.86 -55.59
N ALA A 261 44.09 7.75 -54.31
CA ALA A 261 45.26 8.45 -53.77
C ALA A 261 46.58 7.90 -54.34
N ASP A 262 46.68 6.59 -54.54
CA ASP A 262 47.86 5.93 -55.13
C ASP A 262 47.92 6.13 -56.66
N ALA A 263 46.78 6.21 -57.36
CA ALA A 263 46.72 6.68 -58.75
C ALA A 263 47.16 8.14 -58.88
N ALA A 264 46.65 9.05 -58.04
CA ALA A 264 47.07 10.46 -58.04
C ALA A 264 48.54 10.64 -57.65
N ARG A 265 49.09 9.77 -56.78
CA ARG A 265 50.54 9.72 -56.50
C ARG A 265 51.34 9.25 -57.71
N ALA A 266 50.85 8.25 -58.45
CA ALA A 266 51.49 7.74 -59.66
C ALA A 266 51.50 8.80 -60.78
N GLU A 267 50.37 9.46 -61.01
CA GLU A 267 50.27 10.63 -61.91
C GLU A 267 51.20 11.75 -61.46
N ALA A 268 51.25 12.07 -60.17
CA ALA A 268 52.17 13.07 -59.64
C ALA A 268 53.66 12.63 -59.65
N THR A 269 54.00 11.33 -59.72
CA THR A 269 55.38 10.89 -60.03
C THR A 269 55.67 11.00 -61.52
N GLU A 270 54.73 10.65 -62.38
CA GLU A 270 54.89 10.71 -63.84
C GLU A 270 55.03 12.15 -64.32
N LEU A 271 54.16 13.06 -63.88
CA LEU A 271 54.27 14.51 -64.17
C LEU A 271 55.58 15.10 -63.62
N ARG A 272 56.09 14.64 -62.48
CA ARG A 272 57.41 15.04 -61.98
C ARG A 272 58.55 14.46 -62.81
N HIS A 273 58.40 13.25 -63.33
CA HIS A 273 59.40 12.64 -64.21
C HIS A 273 59.43 13.36 -65.56
N GLN A 274 58.28 13.58 -66.18
CA GLN A 274 58.12 14.38 -67.40
C GLN A 274 58.70 15.79 -67.22
N ALA A 275 58.33 16.51 -66.15
CA ALA A 275 58.93 17.81 -65.84
C ALA A 275 60.44 17.73 -65.60
N SER A 276 60.97 16.65 -65.01
CA SER A 276 62.43 16.46 -64.87
C SER A 276 63.14 16.20 -66.20
N LEU A 277 62.47 15.53 -67.15
CA LEU A 277 62.97 15.32 -68.51
C LEU A 277 62.88 16.61 -69.34
N GLU A 278 61.82 17.39 -69.20
CA GLU A 278 61.68 18.72 -69.82
C GLU A 278 62.74 19.69 -69.28
N ILE A 279 62.99 19.71 -67.96
CA ILE A 279 64.05 20.49 -67.34
C ILE A 279 65.43 20.02 -67.80
N ALA A 280 65.67 18.70 -67.91
CA ALA A 280 66.93 18.17 -68.43
C ALA A 280 67.15 18.53 -69.91
N ALA A 281 66.11 18.39 -70.76
CA ALA A 281 66.15 18.78 -72.16
C ALA A 281 66.31 20.30 -72.35
N ALA A 282 65.70 21.11 -71.49
CA ALA A 282 65.90 22.56 -71.47
C ALA A 282 67.32 22.95 -71.03
N HIS A 283 67.91 22.21 -70.07
CA HIS A 283 69.32 22.39 -69.70
C HIS A 283 70.28 21.93 -70.79
N GLU A 284 69.99 20.84 -71.51
CA GLU A 284 70.80 20.38 -72.66
C GLU A 284 70.68 21.36 -73.84
N ALA A 285 69.47 21.85 -74.15
CA ALA A 285 69.25 22.88 -75.14
C ALA A 285 69.99 24.18 -74.77
N ALA A 286 69.88 24.65 -73.53
CA ALA A 286 70.61 25.83 -73.06
C ALA A 286 72.14 25.61 -73.10
N ALA A 287 72.64 24.42 -72.74
CA ALA A 287 74.07 24.12 -72.80
C ALA A 287 74.60 24.02 -74.25
N THR A 288 73.78 23.55 -75.20
CA THR A 288 74.15 23.55 -76.63
C THR A 288 74.05 24.94 -77.26
N GLU A 289 73.10 25.79 -76.82
CA GLU A 289 73.02 27.20 -77.21
C GLU A 289 74.19 28.01 -76.65
N ASP A 290 74.55 27.82 -75.38
CA ASP A 290 75.68 28.48 -74.71
C ASP A 290 77.04 27.99 -75.28
N SER A 291 77.21 26.68 -75.52
CA SER A 291 78.36 26.13 -76.24
C SER A 291 78.47 26.71 -77.65
N ARG A 292 77.36 26.85 -78.37
CA ARG A 292 77.35 27.47 -79.70
C ARG A 292 77.67 28.96 -79.63
N ALA A 293 77.15 29.69 -78.65
CA ALA A 293 77.47 31.10 -78.43
C ALA A 293 78.96 31.28 -78.09
N HIS A 294 79.53 30.36 -77.32
CA HIS A 294 80.97 30.27 -77.06
C HIS A 294 81.77 29.96 -78.34
N ASP A 295 81.35 29.01 -79.18
CA ASP A 295 82.01 28.70 -80.45
C ASP A 295 81.95 29.87 -81.45
N GLU A 296 80.79 30.53 -81.59
CA GLU A 296 80.64 31.73 -82.40
C GLU A 296 81.49 32.89 -81.86
N THR A 297 81.59 33.04 -80.54
CA THR A 297 82.47 34.06 -79.92
C THR A 297 83.94 33.71 -80.12
N ALA A 298 84.33 32.44 -79.98
CA ALA A 298 85.68 31.95 -80.21
C ALA A 298 86.07 32.00 -81.70
N ALA A 299 85.11 31.96 -82.63
CA ALA A 299 85.33 32.25 -84.04
C ALA A 299 85.64 33.74 -84.25
N ARG A 300 84.79 34.66 -83.76
CA ARG A 300 85.00 36.11 -83.85
C ARG A 300 86.31 36.56 -83.17
N VAL A 301 86.68 35.95 -82.04
CA VAL A 301 87.96 36.22 -81.35
C VAL A 301 89.16 35.70 -82.15
N ARG A 302 89.03 34.59 -82.89
CA ARG A 302 90.09 34.12 -83.82
C ARG A 302 90.23 35.06 -85.02
N GLU A 303 89.13 35.41 -85.66
CA GLU A 303 89.07 36.37 -86.77
C GLU A 303 89.73 37.70 -86.40
N MET A 304 89.34 38.29 -85.26
CA MET A 304 89.97 39.51 -84.72
C MET A 304 91.46 39.34 -84.38
N ASN A 305 91.91 38.14 -83.98
CA ASN A 305 93.34 37.86 -83.77
C ASN A 305 94.13 37.71 -85.08
N GLU A 306 93.51 37.19 -86.14
CA GLU A 306 94.12 37.08 -87.47
C GLU A 306 94.22 38.45 -88.14
N GLU A 307 93.19 39.30 -88.02
CA GLU A 307 93.25 40.72 -88.39
C GLU A 307 94.36 41.47 -87.62
N ALA A 308 94.41 41.33 -86.29
CA ALA A 308 95.43 41.99 -85.47
C ALA A 308 96.85 41.51 -85.80
N ARG A 309 97.05 40.23 -86.14
CA ARG A 309 98.34 39.70 -86.61
C ARG A 309 98.73 40.25 -87.97
N SER A 310 97.78 40.41 -88.89
CA SER A 310 98.00 41.04 -90.19
C SER A 310 98.46 42.49 -90.03
N GLN A 311 97.78 43.26 -89.18
CA GLN A 311 98.13 44.65 -88.86
C GLN A 311 99.50 44.77 -88.16
N ALA A 312 99.83 43.83 -87.27
CA ALA A 312 101.15 43.77 -86.62
C ALA A 312 102.28 43.51 -87.64
N ALA A 313 102.10 42.55 -88.57
CA ALA A 313 103.08 42.26 -89.62
C ALA A 313 103.29 43.46 -90.58
N GLU A 314 102.23 44.19 -90.92
CA GLU A 314 102.35 45.46 -91.66
C GLU A 314 103.14 46.53 -90.88
N ALA A 315 102.94 46.61 -89.55
CA ALA A 315 103.67 47.56 -88.71
C ALA A 315 105.16 47.20 -88.58
N GLU A 316 105.49 45.92 -88.41
CA GLU A 316 106.87 45.42 -88.34
C GLU A 316 107.63 45.67 -89.66
N ALA A 317 107.00 45.43 -90.81
CA ALA A 317 107.59 45.73 -92.12
C ALA A 317 107.92 47.22 -92.29
N ARG A 318 107.02 48.11 -91.85
CA ARG A 318 107.24 49.57 -91.88
C ARG A 318 108.31 50.02 -90.86
N LEU A 319 108.48 49.29 -89.76
CA LEU A 319 109.53 49.55 -88.76
C LEU A 319 110.92 49.20 -89.30
N GLN A 320 111.07 48.04 -89.94
CA GLN A 320 112.35 47.62 -90.53
C GLN A 320 112.85 48.62 -91.58
N GLU A 321 111.97 49.05 -92.49
CA GLU A 321 112.31 50.07 -93.51
C GLU A 321 112.73 51.42 -92.89
N ALA A 322 112.36 51.71 -91.63
CA ALA A 322 112.82 52.90 -90.91
C ALA A 322 114.20 52.69 -90.25
N VAL A 323 114.49 51.50 -89.73
CA VAL A 323 115.79 51.14 -89.13
C VAL A 323 116.92 51.17 -90.17
N ASP A 324 116.69 50.59 -91.35
CA ASP A 324 117.69 50.55 -92.43
C ASP A 324 118.08 51.97 -92.91
N ARG A 325 117.13 52.92 -92.85
CA ARG A 325 117.37 54.35 -93.13
C ARG A 325 118.16 55.04 -92.01
N ALA A 326 117.96 54.66 -90.75
CA ALA A 326 118.66 55.25 -89.60
C ALA A 326 120.15 54.84 -89.56
N GLU A 327 120.48 53.59 -89.90
CA GLU A 327 121.88 53.12 -89.92
C GLU A 327 122.72 53.85 -90.99
N SER A 328 122.13 54.11 -92.17
CA SER A 328 122.77 54.88 -93.26
C SER A 328 123.18 56.29 -92.83
N VAL A 329 122.34 56.97 -92.03
CA VAL A 329 122.66 58.30 -91.48
C VAL A 329 123.78 58.20 -90.43
N ARG A 330 123.75 57.18 -89.56
CA ARG A 330 124.74 57.01 -88.48
C ARG A 330 126.16 56.82 -89.00
N MET A 331 126.34 56.03 -90.06
CA MET A 331 127.66 55.84 -90.70
C MET A 331 128.23 57.13 -91.32
N GLN A 332 127.36 58.04 -91.80
CA GLN A 332 127.79 59.31 -92.37
C GLN A 332 128.24 60.31 -91.28
N THR A 333 127.62 60.27 -90.09
CA THR A 333 128.05 61.09 -88.95
C THR A 333 129.33 60.59 -88.29
N ASP A 334 129.52 59.27 -88.13
CA ASP A 334 130.74 58.70 -87.53
C ASP A 334 132.01 59.04 -88.33
N ALA A 335 131.89 59.13 -89.66
CA ALA A 335 132.98 59.54 -90.55
C ALA A 335 133.35 61.04 -90.39
N ALA A 336 132.35 61.90 -90.16
CA ALA A 336 132.55 63.34 -89.98
C ALA A 336 133.10 63.71 -88.59
N ALA A 337 132.84 62.89 -87.56
CA ALA A 337 133.34 63.11 -86.20
C ALA A 337 134.87 62.90 -86.12
N ARG A 338 135.38 61.81 -86.69
CA ARG A 338 136.82 61.45 -86.62
C ARG A 338 137.73 62.51 -87.25
N ALA A 339 137.32 63.08 -88.38
CA ALA A 339 138.08 64.12 -89.07
C ALA A 339 138.31 65.39 -88.21
N ARG A 340 137.44 65.69 -87.24
CA ARG A 340 137.63 66.81 -86.31
C ARG A 340 138.60 66.50 -85.16
N GLN A 341 138.67 65.24 -84.73
CA GLN A 341 139.60 64.84 -83.67
C GLN A 341 141.06 64.90 -84.15
N GLU A 342 141.32 64.50 -85.40
CA GLU A 342 142.66 64.57 -86.02
C GLU A 342 143.17 66.02 -86.21
N GLU A 343 142.27 67.00 -86.40
CA GLU A 343 142.62 68.44 -86.41
C GLU A 343 142.91 68.97 -84.99
N ALA A 344 142.24 68.44 -83.95
CA ALA A 344 142.40 68.88 -82.57
C ALA A 344 143.71 68.37 -81.93
N GLU A 345 144.14 67.14 -82.22
CA GLU A 345 145.40 66.59 -81.68
C GLU A 345 146.63 67.36 -82.21
N GLN A 346 146.62 67.79 -83.47
CA GLN A 346 147.70 68.61 -84.06
C GLN A 346 147.87 69.97 -83.34
N GLN A 347 146.78 70.57 -82.85
CA GLN A 347 146.83 71.80 -82.07
C GLN A 347 147.40 71.59 -80.66
N ALA A 348 147.28 70.38 -80.10
CA ALA A 348 147.86 70.05 -78.80
C ALA A 348 149.38 69.81 -78.87
N GLU A 349 149.87 69.11 -79.90
CA GLU A 349 151.30 68.86 -80.06
C GLU A 349 152.09 70.15 -80.36
N GLU A 350 151.59 71.03 -81.23
CA GLU A 350 152.25 72.30 -81.56
C GLU A 350 152.40 73.22 -80.32
N LEU A 351 151.43 73.22 -79.41
CA LEU A 351 151.47 74.02 -78.18
C LEU A 351 152.41 73.41 -77.12
N LEU A 352 152.43 72.07 -77.01
CA LEU A 352 153.43 71.35 -76.22
C LEU A 352 154.83 71.43 -76.84
N ARG A 353 154.95 71.84 -78.11
CA ARG A 353 156.20 72.08 -78.85
C ARG A 353 156.89 73.41 -78.47
N GLN A 354 156.91 73.65 -77.16
CA GLN A 354 158.06 74.14 -76.41
C GLN A 354 158.26 75.67 -76.40
N ALA A 355 157.82 76.43 -75.39
CA ALA A 355 157.63 76.11 -73.97
C ALA A 355 158.93 75.59 -73.30
N ARG A 356 159.35 74.33 -73.52
CA ARG A 356 160.71 73.86 -73.14
C ARG A 356 161.84 74.71 -73.74
N THR A 357 161.67 75.31 -74.92
CA THR A 357 162.69 76.14 -75.57
C THR A 357 162.98 77.41 -74.78
N GLU A 358 161.92 78.02 -74.24
CA GLU A 358 162.02 79.21 -73.37
C GLU A 358 162.52 78.81 -71.98
N ALA A 359 162.07 77.65 -71.46
CA ALA A 359 162.57 77.10 -70.19
C ALA A 359 164.07 76.74 -70.23
N GLU A 360 164.60 76.23 -71.34
CA GLU A 360 166.02 75.92 -71.50
C GLU A 360 166.90 77.18 -71.55
N ALA A 361 166.43 78.26 -72.18
CA ALA A 361 167.15 79.53 -72.19
C ALA A 361 167.23 80.19 -70.80
N LEU A 362 166.12 80.17 -70.05
CA LEU A 362 166.01 80.81 -68.73
C LEU A 362 166.89 80.10 -67.66
N VAL A 363 167.21 78.82 -67.86
CA VAL A 363 168.13 78.07 -66.98
C VAL A 363 169.60 78.50 -67.12
N GLU A 364 170.07 78.91 -68.30
CA GLU A 364 171.46 79.39 -68.46
C GLU A 364 171.63 80.87 -68.05
N ASP A 365 170.59 81.71 -68.12
CA ASP A 365 170.63 83.06 -67.53
C ASP A 365 170.90 83.03 -66.01
N ALA A 366 170.27 82.08 -65.32
CA ALA A 366 170.54 81.81 -63.91
C ALA A 366 171.98 81.29 -63.66
N ARG A 367 172.58 80.56 -64.60
CA ARG A 367 173.85 79.85 -64.39
C ARG A 367 175.06 80.77 -64.48
N VAL A 368 175.14 81.66 -65.47
CA VAL A 368 176.28 82.59 -65.58
C VAL A 368 176.26 83.62 -64.43
N ASN A 369 175.07 84.06 -64.00
CA ASN A 369 174.90 84.87 -62.79
C ASN A 369 175.31 84.11 -61.50
N ALA A 370 175.16 82.78 -61.49
CA ALA A 370 175.64 81.89 -60.43
C ALA A 370 177.12 81.48 -60.55
N GLU A 371 177.80 81.80 -61.67
CA GLU A 371 179.27 81.74 -61.79
C GLU A 371 179.96 83.01 -61.25
N ALA A 372 179.18 83.89 -60.62
CA ALA A 372 179.47 84.42 -59.28
C ALA A 372 180.70 85.36 -59.13
N ARG A 373 180.59 86.43 -58.34
CA ARG A 373 180.43 86.42 -56.87
C ARG A 373 181.47 85.55 -56.10
N ILE A 374 182.10 84.54 -56.71
CA ILE A 374 183.30 83.85 -56.22
C ILE A 374 184.52 84.76 -56.40
N VAL A 375 184.73 85.33 -57.60
CA VAL A 375 185.88 86.22 -57.89
C VAL A 375 185.83 87.51 -57.05
N ALA A 376 184.61 87.98 -56.71
CA ALA A 376 184.43 89.13 -55.83
C ALA A 376 184.86 88.85 -54.38
N ALA A 377 184.77 87.60 -53.91
CA ALA A 377 185.00 87.23 -52.50
C ALA A 377 186.49 87.10 -52.13
N THR A 378 187.36 86.69 -53.07
CA THR A 378 188.80 86.54 -52.78
C THR A 378 189.57 87.86 -52.77
N ARG A 379 188.91 88.99 -53.10
CA ARG A 379 189.47 90.36 -53.02
C ARG A 379 189.85 90.78 -51.59
N GLN A 380 189.32 90.09 -50.57
CA GLN A 380 189.42 90.50 -49.16
C GLN A 380 190.03 89.41 -48.26
N VAL A 381 190.83 88.53 -48.85
CA VAL A 381 191.77 87.63 -48.14
C VAL A 381 193.07 88.42 -47.89
N GLU A 382 194.28 87.86 -47.99
CA GLU A 382 195.49 88.40 -47.33
C GLU A 382 196.16 89.68 -47.92
N GLU A 383 195.35 90.69 -48.28
CA GLU A 383 195.67 92.11 -48.02
C GLU A 383 195.92 92.38 -46.49
N LEU A 384 195.78 91.35 -45.65
CA LEU A 384 196.07 91.34 -44.21
C LEU A 384 197.44 90.74 -43.81
N GLU A 385 198.16 89.99 -44.67
CA GLU A 385 199.60 89.71 -44.43
C GLU A 385 200.55 90.72 -45.12
N ARG A 386 199.96 91.76 -45.74
CA ARG A 386 200.49 93.14 -45.80
C ARG A 386 201.38 93.54 -44.63
N GLN A 387 201.02 93.09 -43.42
CA GLN A 387 201.60 93.55 -42.16
C GLN A 387 203.06 93.15 -41.95
N ARG A 388 203.56 92.13 -42.66
CA ARG A 388 204.77 91.42 -42.23
C ARG A 388 205.69 91.00 -43.38
N ASP A 389 206.99 91.22 -43.28
CA ASP A 389 207.60 92.47 -42.79
C ASP A 389 208.34 93.05 -44.01
N SER A 390 208.27 94.36 -44.30
CA SER A 390 208.54 95.48 -43.39
C SER A 390 209.98 95.41 -42.82
N VAL A 391 210.43 96.47 -42.15
CA VAL A 391 211.76 96.55 -41.51
C VAL A 391 212.95 96.18 -42.43
N ALA A 392 213.53 97.21 -43.05
CA ALA A 392 214.99 97.36 -43.25
C ALA A 392 215.79 96.05 -43.38
N GLY A 393 215.88 95.40 -44.56
CA GLY A 393 215.84 96.00 -45.88
C GLY A 393 217.15 96.71 -46.21
N TYR A 394 217.55 96.69 -47.49
CA TYR A 394 218.67 97.46 -48.03
C TYR A 394 218.26 97.81 -49.48
N LEU A 395 217.68 98.97 -49.81
CA LEU A 395 218.32 100.29 -49.79
C LEU A 395 219.84 100.23 -49.61
N GLU A 396 220.56 100.68 -50.64
CA GLU A 396 222.02 100.85 -50.67
C GLU A 396 222.88 99.66 -51.14
N GLU A 397 222.27 98.62 -51.72
CA GLU A 397 222.86 97.83 -52.83
C GLU A 397 221.90 97.76 -54.06
N MET A 398 221.26 98.85 -54.47
CA MET A 398 221.78 99.96 -55.32
C MET A 398 221.41 99.86 -56.81
N ARG A 399 220.52 100.77 -57.22
CA ARG A 399 220.79 101.74 -58.31
C ARG A 399 220.75 101.26 -59.78
N GLY A 400 219.59 100.73 -60.20
CA GLY A 400 218.66 101.51 -61.06
C GLY A 400 218.69 101.38 -62.59
N VAL A 401 217.76 102.14 -63.22
CA VAL A 401 217.54 102.37 -64.68
C VAL A 401 216.90 101.20 -65.48
N LEU A 402 215.56 101.25 -65.76
CA LEU A 402 214.81 100.61 -66.90
C LEU A 402 213.23 100.71 -66.83
N GLY A 403 212.53 101.30 -67.84
CA GLY A 403 211.26 100.79 -68.48
C GLY A 403 209.76 101.10 -68.08
N ALA A 404 209.06 102.02 -68.82
CA ALA A 404 207.72 101.92 -69.53
C ALA A 404 206.25 101.86 -68.93
N ALA A 405 205.25 102.32 -69.75
CA ALA A 405 203.73 102.14 -69.79
C ALA A 405 202.77 102.97 -68.86
N GLY A 406 201.42 103.15 -69.07
CA GLY A 406 200.44 102.90 -70.19
C GLY A 406 198.90 103.12 -69.89
N ALA A 407 197.98 102.98 -70.88
CA ALA A 407 196.47 102.81 -70.85
C ALA A 407 195.42 104.01 -70.84
N GLN A 408 194.12 103.77 -71.22
CA GLN A 408 192.97 104.73 -71.46
C GLN A 408 191.55 104.03 -71.58
N VAL A 409 190.41 104.81 -71.70
CA VAL A 409 188.98 104.50 -72.18
C VAL A 409 187.91 104.21 -71.07
N GLN A 410 186.58 104.57 -71.03
CA GLN A 410 185.53 105.38 -71.77
C GLN A 410 184.30 104.61 -72.41
N VAL A 411 183.11 105.27 -72.68
CA VAL A 411 181.91 104.90 -73.58
C VAL A 411 180.46 104.73 -72.96
N TYR A 412 179.43 104.46 -73.80
CA TYR A 412 177.93 104.56 -73.79
C TYR A 412 177.06 103.44 -73.10
N SER A 413 175.73 103.69 -72.99
CA SER A 413 174.53 102.81 -73.22
C SER A 413 173.85 101.92 -72.13
N ASP A 414 172.52 101.69 -72.36
CA ASP A 414 171.63 100.53 -72.05
C ASP A 414 171.19 100.11 -70.62
N ALA A 415 170.21 99.16 -70.60
CA ALA A 415 169.85 98.14 -69.58
C ALA A 415 168.71 98.39 -68.53
N ILE A 416 167.84 97.42 -68.12
CA ILE A 416 167.26 96.18 -68.75
C ILE A 416 166.14 95.51 -67.87
N THR A 417 165.16 94.83 -68.51
CA THR A 417 164.17 93.73 -68.14
C THR A 417 163.58 93.55 -66.71
N GLU A 418 162.75 92.56 -66.30
CA GLU A 418 162.07 91.32 -66.87
C GLU A 418 160.60 91.24 -66.29
N VAL A 419 159.70 90.22 -66.26
CA VAL A 419 159.64 88.72 -66.26
C VAL A 419 158.31 88.26 -66.96
N ALA A 420 158.06 86.96 -67.19
CA ALA A 420 156.95 86.42 -68.01
C ALA A 420 156.20 85.18 -67.45
N ASP A 421 155.03 84.88 -68.05
CA ASP A 421 154.05 83.77 -67.85
C ASP A 421 153.42 83.46 -69.25
N GLY A 422 152.73 82.36 -69.59
CA GLY A 422 152.27 81.17 -68.83
C GLY A 422 150.72 80.97 -68.89
N THR A 423 150.09 79.79 -69.05
CA THR A 423 150.24 78.60 -69.95
C THR A 423 148.99 77.66 -69.83
N GLU A 424 148.66 76.89 -70.88
CA GLU A 424 147.86 75.61 -70.94
C GLU A 424 146.29 75.54 -70.87
N GLN A 425 145.73 74.85 -71.88
CA GLN A 425 144.67 73.79 -71.95
C GLN A 425 143.37 73.87 -71.08
N THR A 426 142.16 73.45 -71.50
CA THR A 426 141.76 72.13 -72.07
C THR A 426 140.40 72.17 -72.83
N GLN A 427 139.96 71.03 -73.38
CA GLN A 427 138.95 70.72 -74.41
C GLN A 427 137.44 71.05 -74.18
N GLU A 428 136.70 70.83 -75.30
CA GLU A 428 135.26 70.55 -75.53
C GLU A 428 134.43 70.03 -74.33
N ALA A 429 133.16 70.37 -74.08
CA ALA A 429 131.96 70.70 -74.89
C ALA A 429 130.99 69.52 -75.14
N GLU A 430 129.90 69.44 -74.35
CA GLU A 430 128.58 68.90 -74.71
C GLU A 430 127.48 69.54 -73.82
N GLN A 431 126.37 70.02 -74.41
CA GLN A 431 125.02 69.41 -74.41
C GLN A 431 124.39 69.08 -73.03
N THR A 432 123.36 69.83 -72.64
CA THR A 432 122.18 69.35 -71.86
C THR A 432 120.95 70.25 -72.14
N ASP A 433 119.78 69.65 -72.40
CA ASP A 433 118.48 69.99 -71.79
C ASP A 433 117.82 71.39 -72.00
N SER A 434 116.50 71.62 -71.78
CA SER A 434 115.35 70.75 -71.40
C SER A 434 114.01 71.38 -71.88
N GLU A 435 112.91 70.66 -71.65
CA GLU A 435 111.55 71.15 -71.31
C GLU A 435 110.59 71.71 -72.38
N ALA A 436 109.58 70.86 -72.66
CA ALA A 436 108.14 71.22 -72.68
C ALA A 436 107.65 72.08 -73.88
N PRO A 437 106.33 72.35 -74.03
CA PRO A 437 105.18 71.98 -73.20
C PRO A 437 103.98 71.34 -73.97
N ALA A 438 102.86 71.22 -73.24
CA ALA A 438 101.52 70.86 -73.72
C ALA A 438 100.85 72.04 -74.51
N PRO A 439 99.52 72.08 -74.80
CA PRO A 439 98.43 71.11 -74.62
C PRO A 439 97.44 71.02 -75.84
N ALA A 440 96.24 70.50 -75.57
CA ALA A 440 94.94 70.93 -76.14
C ALA A 440 94.30 70.18 -77.33
N GLN A 441 92.97 70.05 -77.22
CA GLN A 441 91.98 69.82 -78.27
C GLN A 441 91.61 71.20 -78.93
N PRO A 442 90.62 71.35 -79.86
CA PRO A 442 89.72 70.36 -80.45
C PRO A 442 89.40 70.51 -81.96
N LYS A 443 88.62 69.56 -82.49
CA LYS A 443 87.88 69.61 -83.78
C LYS A 443 88.78 69.53 -85.03
N LYS A 444 88.28 69.02 -86.16
CA LYS A 444 86.87 68.91 -86.58
C LYS A 444 86.59 67.63 -87.38
#